data_AF-A0A9X2GRT4-F1
#
_entry.id   AF-A0A9X2GRT4-F1
#
_cell.length_a   1.000
_cell.length_b   1.000
_cell.length_c   1.000
_cell.angle_alpha   90.00
_cell.angle_beta   90.00
_cell.angle_gamma   90.00
#
_symmetry.space_group_name_H-M   'P 1'
#
loop_
_entity.id
_entity.type
_entity.pdbx_description
1 polymer ?
#
loop_
_entity_poly.entity_id
_entity_poly.type
_entity_poly.pdbx_seq_one_letter_code
_entity_poly.pdbx_strand_id
1 'polypeptide(L)'
;MSLADLTFDRWRALDPAAARRIAEEAAALAAALAAGRVAEVGTAEHLGGRFHQVVIERDGQELALVPGGTVTLGFDPATWRPAPEQEADYAASLAEGFGHGDDLRAHLSHLLSPRRTVTVPHESATPSGCASRTTPTVPS
;
A
#
# COMPACT_ATOMS: atom_id res chain seq x y z
N MET A 1 16.72 16.53 -8.12
CA MET A 1 16.31 15.15 -8.46
C MET A 1 14.90 15.25 -9.00
N SER A 2 14.56 14.53 -10.07
CA SER A 2 13.20 14.60 -10.63
C SER A 2 12.25 13.66 -9.87
N LEU A 3 10.99 14.04 -9.75
CA LEU A 3 9.90 13.16 -9.29
C LEU A 3 9.79 11.87 -10.11
N ALA A 4 10.14 11.93 -11.40
CA ALA A 4 10.16 10.76 -12.28
C ALA A 4 11.14 9.67 -11.84
N ASP A 5 12.18 10.02 -11.07
CA ASP A 5 13.21 9.10 -10.57
C ASP A 5 12.95 8.62 -9.13
N LEU A 6 11.80 9.01 -8.56
CA LEU A 6 11.43 8.72 -7.17
C LEU A 6 10.84 7.32 -7.05
N THR A 7 11.68 6.35 -6.74
CA THR A 7 11.27 4.97 -6.41
C THR A 7 10.79 4.84 -4.97
N PHE A 8 9.95 3.85 -4.69
CA PHE A 8 9.51 3.52 -3.32
C PHE A 8 10.66 3.32 -2.31
N ASP A 9 11.71 2.57 -2.65
CA ASP A 9 12.84 2.32 -1.73
C ASP A 9 13.57 3.61 -1.35
N ARG A 10 13.80 4.48 -2.34
CA ARG A 10 14.40 5.80 -2.12
C ARG A 10 13.50 6.66 -1.25
N TRP A 11 12.20 6.72 -1.55
CA TRP A 11 11.24 7.46 -0.75
C TRP A 11 11.30 7.04 0.71
N ARG A 12 11.29 5.73 0.98
CA ARG A 12 11.38 5.14 2.32
C ARG A 12 12.67 5.52 3.07
N ALA A 13 13.78 5.66 2.35
CA ALA A 13 15.08 5.98 2.92
C ALA A 13 15.29 7.48 3.25
N LEU A 14 14.39 8.36 2.79
CA LEU A 14 14.50 9.80 3.05
C LEU A 14 14.26 10.13 4.52
N ASP A 15 14.92 11.19 5.00
CA ASP A 15 14.49 11.85 6.22
C ASP A 15 13.19 12.65 5.99
N PRO A 16 12.45 12.99 7.06
CA PRO A 16 11.18 13.73 6.93
C PRO A 16 11.29 15.10 6.24
N ALA A 17 12.42 15.80 6.39
CA ALA A 17 12.60 17.12 5.78
C ALA A 17 12.84 17.00 4.25
N ALA A 18 13.59 15.99 3.83
CA ALA A 18 13.78 15.65 2.43
C ALA A 18 12.48 15.14 1.79
N ALA A 19 11.72 14.30 2.49
CA ALA A 19 10.40 13.85 2.02
C ALA A 19 9.43 15.03 1.82
N ARG A 20 9.39 15.97 2.77
CA ARG A 20 8.55 17.17 2.67
C ARG A 20 8.93 18.06 1.49
N ARG A 21 10.22 18.31 1.25
CA ARG A 21 10.67 19.10 0.11
C ARG A 21 10.26 18.48 -1.23
N ILE A 22 10.39 17.17 -1.37
CA ILE A 22 9.96 16.46 -2.59
C ILE A 22 8.43 16.50 -2.73
N ALA A 23 7.68 16.40 -1.62
CA ALA A 23 6.23 16.60 -1.63
C ALA A 23 5.82 18.00 -2.08
N GLU A 24 6.52 19.03 -1.62
CA GLU A 24 6.31 20.42 -2.02
C GLU A 24 6.62 20.61 -3.52
N GLU A 25 7.71 20.01 -4.03
CA GLU A 25 8.01 19.99 -5.48
C GLU A 25 6.92 19.28 -6.29
N ALA A 26 6.37 18.18 -5.76
CA ALA A 26 5.28 17.44 -6.41
C ALA A 26 3.99 18.25 -6.46
N ALA A 27 3.63 18.90 -5.35
CA ALA A 27 2.48 19.79 -5.28
C ALA A 27 2.65 20.99 -6.21
N ALA A 28 3.86 21.57 -6.33
CA ALA A 28 4.13 22.67 -7.26
C ALA A 28 4.02 22.24 -8.73
N LEU A 29 4.49 21.05 -9.08
CA LEU A 29 4.35 20.51 -10.43
C LEU A 29 2.89 20.18 -10.76
N ALA A 30 2.14 19.67 -9.77
CA ALA A 30 0.69 19.54 -9.87
C ALA A 30 0.02 20.92 -10.03
N ALA A 31 0.42 21.92 -9.25
CA ALA A 31 -0.09 23.29 -9.29
C ALA A 31 0.10 23.98 -10.66
N ALA A 32 1.20 23.68 -11.35
CA ALA A 32 1.40 24.14 -12.73
C ALA A 32 0.36 23.58 -13.73
N LEU A 33 -0.30 22.47 -13.37
CA LEU A 33 -1.35 21.81 -14.16
C LEU A 33 -2.76 22.02 -13.58
N ALA A 34 -2.88 22.21 -12.25
CA ALA A 34 -4.06 22.59 -11.47
C ALA A 34 -3.64 22.79 -9.99
N ALA A 35 -4.02 23.89 -9.34
CA ALA A 35 -3.53 24.39 -8.05
C ALA A 35 -3.44 23.35 -6.88
N GLY A 36 -2.39 22.53 -6.86
CA GLY A 36 -2.10 21.56 -5.81
C GLY A 36 -1.33 22.18 -4.64
N ARG A 37 -1.66 21.75 -3.41
CA ARG A 37 -0.94 22.12 -2.18
C ARG A 37 -0.69 20.90 -1.29
N VAL A 38 0.44 20.86 -0.59
CA VAL A 38 0.66 19.83 0.44
C VAL A 38 -0.24 20.14 1.63
N ALA A 39 -1.13 19.19 1.97
CA ALA A 39 -2.02 19.30 3.12
C ALA A 39 -1.40 18.64 4.36
N GLU A 40 -0.76 17.48 4.20
CA GLU A 40 -0.15 16.73 5.29
C GLU A 40 1.11 16.00 4.83
N VAL A 41 2.11 15.92 5.72
CA VAL A 41 3.26 15.03 5.60
C VAL A 41 3.40 14.28 6.92
N GLY A 42 3.24 12.97 6.88
CA GLY A 42 3.33 12.07 8.02
C GLY A 42 4.26 10.89 7.77
N THR A 43 4.50 10.11 8.81
CA THR A 43 5.22 8.84 8.74
C THR A 43 4.35 7.75 9.35
N ALA A 44 4.20 6.64 8.64
CA ALA A 44 3.50 5.46 9.14
C ALA A 44 4.42 4.23 9.11
N GLU A 45 4.07 3.21 9.88
CA GLU A 45 4.74 1.92 9.87
C GLU A 45 3.90 0.91 9.09
N HIS A 46 4.46 0.31 8.05
CA HIS A 46 3.80 -0.73 7.26
C HIS A 46 4.83 -1.63 6.59
N LEU A 47 4.51 -2.92 6.48
CA LEU A 47 5.39 -3.94 5.89
C LEU A 47 6.80 -3.93 6.52
N GLY A 48 6.86 -3.96 7.86
CA GLY A 48 8.13 -4.07 8.59
C GLY A 48 9.00 -2.82 8.59
N GLY A 49 8.44 -1.63 8.35
CA GLY A 49 9.13 -0.40 8.70
C GLY A 49 8.45 0.88 8.23
N ARG A 50 9.16 1.99 8.43
CA ARG A 50 8.63 3.35 8.27
C ARG A 50 8.52 3.73 6.80
N PHE A 51 7.43 4.40 6.41
CA PHE A 51 7.26 5.05 5.12
C PHE A 51 6.61 6.43 5.29
N HIS A 52 6.91 7.36 4.38
CA HIS A 52 6.30 8.69 4.41
C HIS A 52 4.96 8.67 3.69
N GLN A 53 3.95 9.27 4.32
CA GLN A 53 2.63 9.50 3.78
C GLN A 53 2.49 10.99 3.51
N VAL A 54 2.06 11.35 2.31
CA VAL A 54 1.88 12.75 1.93
C VAL A 54 0.50 12.87 1.31
N VAL A 55 -0.26 13.83 1.84
CA VAL A 55 -1.56 14.22 1.30
C VAL A 55 -1.40 15.53 0.57
N ILE A 56 -1.78 15.54 -0.70
CA ILE A 56 -1.85 16.71 -1.56
C ILE A 56 -3.33 17.04 -1.74
N GLU A 57 -3.71 18.26 -1.44
CA GLU A 57 -5.03 18.77 -1.79
C GLU A 57 -4.99 19.41 -3.17
N ARG A 58 -5.95 19.03 -4.02
CA ARG A 58 -6.15 19.57 -5.36
C ARG A 58 -7.64 19.67 -5.64
N ASP A 59 -8.13 20.85 -6.01
CA ASP A 59 -9.54 21.07 -6.37
C ASP A 59 -10.54 20.56 -5.29
N GLY A 60 -10.15 20.67 -4.01
CA GLY A 60 -10.92 20.16 -2.87
C GLY A 60 -10.87 18.64 -2.67
N GLN A 61 -10.05 17.92 -3.44
CA GLN A 61 -9.80 16.49 -3.30
C GLN A 61 -8.47 16.22 -2.60
N GLU A 62 -8.47 15.28 -1.67
CA GLU A 62 -7.27 14.75 -1.05
C GLU A 62 -6.71 13.58 -1.86
N LEU A 63 -5.46 13.74 -2.27
CA LEU A 63 -4.71 12.79 -3.08
C LEU A 63 -3.49 12.32 -2.29
N ALA A 64 -3.27 11.02 -2.24
CA ALA A 64 -2.03 10.48 -1.70
C ALA A 64 -0.91 10.56 -2.74
N LEU A 65 0.25 11.07 -2.35
CA LEU A 65 1.46 10.94 -3.17
C LEU A 65 1.97 9.50 -3.09
N VAL A 66 1.87 8.78 -4.19
CA VAL A 66 2.40 7.41 -4.33
C VAL A 66 3.65 7.47 -5.20
N PRO A 67 4.85 7.16 -4.66
CA PRO A 67 6.04 7.01 -5.47
C PRO A 67 5.80 5.92 -6.51
N GLY A 68 6.13 6.22 -7.76
CA GLY A 68 6.16 5.20 -8.81
C GLY A 68 7.26 4.17 -8.57
N GLY A 69 7.31 3.18 -9.43
CA GLY A 69 8.41 2.22 -9.48
C GLY A 69 7.97 0.78 -9.58
N THR A 70 8.97 -0.09 -9.50
CA THR A 70 8.79 -1.52 -9.63
C THR A 70 8.39 -2.12 -8.28
N VAL A 71 7.19 -2.68 -8.23
CA VAL A 71 6.65 -3.36 -7.03
C VAL A 71 6.41 -4.83 -7.32
N THR A 72 6.53 -5.65 -6.29
CA THR A 72 6.10 -7.06 -6.34
C THR A 72 4.71 -7.18 -5.76
N LEU A 73 3.79 -7.78 -6.52
CA LEU A 73 2.40 -8.00 -6.15
C LEU A 73 2.05 -9.48 -6.28
N GLY A 74 0.92 -9.87 -5.67
CA GLY A 74 0.42 -11.24 -5.73
C GLY A 74 0.92 -12.11 -4.59
N PHE A 75 0.36 -13.31 -4.52
CA PHE A 75 0.65 -14.28 -3.48
C PHE A 75 1.95 -15.03 -3.80
N ASP A 76 2.83 -15.10 -2.81
CA ASP A 76 4.05 -15.91 -2.87
C ASP A 76 3.93 -17.10 -1.92
N PRO A 77 3.61 -18.30 -2.45
CA PRO A 77 3.54 -19.48 -1.60
C PRO A 77 4.91 -19.77 -0.96
N ALA A 78 6.04 -19.56 -1.63
CA ALA A 78 7.36 -19.95 -1.11
C ALA A 78 7.69 -19.28 0.23
N THR A 79 7.36 -18.00 0.36
CA THR A 79 7.61 -17.21 1.58
C THR A 79 6.46 -17.22 2.57
N TRP A 80 5.24 -17.49 2.12
CA TRP A 80 4.09 -17.50 3.00
C TRP A 80 4.13 -18.69 3.98
N ARG A 81 3.73 -18.40 5.22
CA ARG A 81 3.62 -19.38 6.31
C ARG A 81 2.27 -19.15 6.99
N PRO A 82 1.31 -20.07 6.86
CA PRO A 82 0.08 -19.99 7.65
C PRO A 82 0.40 -20.16 9.14
N ALA A 83 -0.48 -19.63 9.99
CA ALA A 83 -0.48 -20.00 11.39
C ALA A 83 -0.92 -21.48 11.55
N PRO A 84 -0.40 -22.22 12.54
CA PRO A 84 -0.78 -23.62 12.76
C PRO A 84 -2.29 -23.84 12.87
N GLU A 85 -3.01 -22.89 13.49
CA GLU A 85 -4.46 -22.93 13.63
C GLU A 85 -5.17 -22.87 12.27
N GLN A 86 -4.65 -22.06 11.33
CA GLN A 86 -5.22 -21.95 9.98
C GLN A 86 -5.05 -23.25 9.19
N GLU A 87 -3.92 -23.95 9.35
CA GLU A 87 -3.71 -25.26 8.73
C GLU A 87 -4.66 -26.31 9.32
N ALA A 88 -4.83 -26.32 10.65
CA ALA A 88 -5.72 -27.24 11.34
C ALA A 88 -7.20 -27.03 10.95
N ASP A 89 -7.66 -25.78 10.94
CA ASP A 89 -9.02 -25.43 10.54
C ASP A 89 -9.30 -25.80 9.08
N TYR A 90 -8.32 -25.61 8.20
CA TYR A 90 -8.44 -26.00 6.80
C TYR A 90 -8.47 -27.52 6.62
N ALA A 91 -7.65 -28.26 7.36
CA ALA A 91 -7.64 -29.72 7.34
C ALA A 91 -8.96 -30.31 7.86
N ALA A 92 -9.54 -29.73 8.91
CA ALA A 92 -10.88 -30.08 9.39
C ALA A 92 -11.94 -29.83 8.31
N SER A 93 -11.89 -28.67 7.65
CA SER A 93 -12.80 -28.33 6.55
C SER A 93 -12.68 -29.31 5.37
N LEU A 94 -11.48 -29.78 5.04
CA LEU A 94 -11.27 -30.82 4.02
C LEU A 94 -11.89 -32.15 4.43
N ALA A 95 -11.72 -32.57 5.69
CA ALA A 95 -12.29 -33.81 6.21
C ALA A 95 -13.83 -33.81 6.20
N GLU A 96 -14.43 -32.63 6.38
CA GLU A 96 -15.89 -32.43 6.32
C GLU A 96 -16.42 -32.24 4.88
N GLY A 97 -15.53 -32.22 3.87
CA GLY A 97 -15.90 -32.06 2.46
C GLY A 97 -16.17 -30.62 2.02
N PHE A 98 -15.82 -29.62 2.84
CA PHE A 98 -15.95 -28.20 2.52
C PHE A 98 -14.66 -27.57 1.96
N GLY A 99 -13.51 -28.24 2.10
CA GLY A 99 -12.24 -27.77 1.55
C GLY A 99 -12.09 -27.99 0.04
N HIS A 100 -11.07 -27.36 -0.57
CA HIS A 100 -10.85 -27.36 -2.02
C HIS A 100 -9.37 -27.51 -2.38
N GLY A 101 -9.03 -28.62 -3.04
CA GLY A 101 -7.63 -28.95 -3.34
C GLY A 101 -6.98 -29.74 -2.21
N ASP A 102 -5.69 -29.97 -2.30
CA ASP A 102 -4.99 -30.92 -1.42
C ASP A 102 -4.61 -30.31 -0.06
N ASP A 103 -4.27 -29.02 -0.03
CA ASP A 103 -3.91 -28.29 1.19
C ASP A 103 -4.22 -26.78 1.06
N LEU A 104 -4.13 -26.07 2.18
CA LEU A 104 -4.44 -24.63 2.26
C LEU A 104 -3.54 -23.80 1.32
N ARG A 105 -2.28 -24.19 1.14
CA ARG A 105 -1.32 -23.47 0.30
C ARG A 105 -1.64 -23.66 -1.17
N ALA A 106 -1.97 -24.87 -1.60
CA ALA A 106 -2.41 -25.19 -2.95
C ALA A 106 -3.71 -24.45 -3.28
N HIS A 107 -4.65 -24.45 -2.32
CA HIS A 107 -5.90 -23.74 -2.44
C HIS A 107 -5.70 -22.22 -2.66
N LEU A 108 -4.89 -21.58 -1.82
CA LEU A 108 -4.60 -20.15 -1.96
C LEU A 108 -3.79 -19.85 -3.22
N SER A 109 -2.89 -20.74 -3.63
CA SER A 109 -2.13 -20.58 -4.88
C SER A 109 -3.03 -20.64 -6.12
N HIS A 110 -4.15 -21.36 -6.03
CA HIS A 110 -5.14 -21.41 -7.09
C HIS A 110 -6.05 -20.16 -7.11
N LEU A 111 -6.48 -19.71 -5.92
CA LEU A 111 -7.39 -18.56 -5.80
C LEU A 111 -6.72 -17.21 -6.01
N LEU A 112 -5.49 -17.05 -5.52
CA LEU A 112 -4.81 -15.77 -5.51
C LEU A 112 -3.95 -15.61 -6.76
N SER A 113 -3.81 -14.36 -7.21
CA SER A 113 -2.94 -14.07 -8.34
C SER A 113 -1.48 -14.44 -8.00
N PRO A 114 -0.73 -15.00 -8.96
CA PRO A 114 0.67 -15.35 -8.74
C PRO A 114 1.52 -14.10 -8.49
N ARG A 115 2.63 -14.31 -7.77
CA ARG A 115 3.69 -13.32 -7.60
C ARG A 115 4.14 -12.79 -8.97
N ARG A 116 4.06 -11.48 -9.14
CA ARG A 116 4.48 -10.77 -10.35
C ARG A 116 5.13 -9.44 -10.00
N THR A 117 5.97 -8.97 -10.91
CA THR A 117 6.60 -7.66 -10.83
C THR A 117 5.89 -6.70 -11.77
N VAL A 118 5.45 -5.56 -11.26
CA VAL A 118 4.71 -4.54 -12.01
C VAL A 118 5.41 -3.20 -11.86
N THR A 119 5.48 -2.44 -12.95
CA THR A 119 5.93 -1.04 -12.90
C THR A 119 4.70 -0.15 -12.74
N VAL A 120 4.61 0.52 -11.60
CA VAL A 120 3.56 1.50 -11.34
C VAL A 120 4.06 2.86 -11.86
N PRO A 121 3.32 3.54 -12.75
CA PRO A 121 3.69 4.87 -13.21
C PRO A 121 3.68 5.85 -12.04
N HIS A 122 4.48 6.90 -12.15
CA HIS A 122 4.44 8.03 -11.23
C HIS A 122 3.21 8.89 -11.55
N GLU A 123 2.02 8.46 -11.14
CA GLU A 123 0.81 9.27 -11.29
C GLU A 123 0.30 9.68 -9.90
N SER A 124 0.35 10.98 -9.64
CA SER A 124 -0.24 11.60 -8.47
C SER A 124 -1.76 11.55 -8.57
N ALA A 125 -2.41 10.51 -8.04
CA ALA A 125 -3.76 10.55 -7.48
C ALA A 125 -4.36 9.14 -7.33
N THR A 126 -4.27 8.54 -6.14
CA THR A 126 -5.39 7.74 -5.65
C THR A 126 -6.20 8.62 -4.70
N PRO A 127 -7.54 8.71 -4.84
CA PRO A 127 -8.35 9.41 -3.84
C PRO A 127 -8.10 8.78 -2.48
N SER A 128 -7.86 9.62 -1.46
CA SER A 128 -7.42 9.20 -0.11
C SER A 128 -8.49 8.42 0.70
N GLY A 129 -9.48 7.82 0.04
CA GLY A 129 -10.60 7.10 0.63
C GLY A 129 -10.21 5.73 1.22
N CYS A 130 -9.27 5.68 2.16
CA CYS A 130 -9.06 4.52 3.04
C CYS A 130 -8.28 4.90 4.31
N ALA A 131 -8.82 5.80 5.15
CA ALA A 131 -8.46 5.86 6.56
C ALA A 131 -9.46 6.70 7.38
N SER A 132 -10.75 6.37 7.33
CA SER A 132 -11.66 6.83 8.38
C SER A 132 -11.34 6.07 9.66
N ARG A 133 -10.54 6.69 10.54
CA ARG A 133 -10.43 6.30 11.94
C ARG A 133 -11.78 6.54 12.61
N THR A 134 -12.65 5.53 12.57
CA THR A 134 -13.84 5.50 13.39
C THR A 134 -13.47 4.91 14.74
N THR A 135 -13.25 5.76 15.75
CA THR A 135 -13.23 5.34 17.14
C THR A 135 -14.64 4.85 17.50
N PRO A 136 -14.83 3.60 17.97
CA PRO A 136 -16.15 3.14 18.39
C PRO A 136 -16.49 3.78 19.74
N THR A 137 -17.47 4.68 19.74
CA THR A 137 -18.15 5.12 20.97
C THR A 137 -19.05 3.99 21.44
N VAL A 138 -18.73 3.41 22.60
CA VAL A 138 -19.59 2.44 23.29
C VAL A 138 -20.66 3.24 24.06
N PRO A 139 -21.96 3.08 23.79
CA PRO A 139 -22.99 3.65 24.64
C PRO A 139 -23.13 2.81 25.92
N SER A 140 -23.25 3.51 27.06
CA SER A 140 -23.64 2.94 28.36
C SER A 140 -25.15 2.70 28.43
#